data_AF-V6KZP5-F1
#
_entry.id   AF-V6KZP5-F1
#
_cell.length_a   1.000
_cell.length_b   1.000
_cell.length_c   1.000
_cell.angle_alpha   90.00
_cell.angle_beta   90.00
_cell.angle_gamma   90.00
#
_symmetry.space_group_name_H-M   'P 1'
#
loop_
_entity.id
_entity.type
_entity.pdbx_description
1 polymer ?
#
loop_
_entity_poly.entity_id
_entity_poly.type
_entity_poly.pdbx_seq_one_letter_code
_entity_poly.pdbx_strand_id
1 'polypeptide(L)'
;MSATATGGAEPAPTAPAPAPAPGGTTAALRRLRALGRAELTLLVRNRTALFTALVIPVALTVATRGAVSDLDLAGQGLSAGEVMLPGAIGFVLLFAVYSNLVGTYVVRREELVLKRLRTGEPTDGEILAGSALPYVVIALAQCLLLAAGGAALLDLSPPQSPGLLALGLLLGLALTALAGAVTASFTGTAEAAQMTPMPLMLVSFILSGVLVPLETFPEPVATAAGYLPFTPVMELVRGGWTGAPDAGETLRAVAVAVAWTGLCAWGVRRRFRWEPRR
;
A
#
# COMPACT_ATOMS: atom_id res chain seq x y z
N MET A 1 9.47 8.74 -86.28
CA MET A 1 8.99 9.21 -84.95
C MET A 1 9.69 8.36 -83.90
N SER A 2 10.77 8.90 -83.34
CA SER A 2 11.65 8.20 -82.39
C SER A 2 11.08 8.37 -80.98
N ALA A 3 10.72 7.27 -80.32
CA ALA A 3 10.23 7.25 -78.95
C ALA A 3 11.40 7.07 -77.98
N THR A 4 11.62 8.11 -77.18
CA THR A 4 12.64 8.24 -76.14
C THR A 4 12.40 7.25 -75.00
N ALA A 5 13.40 6.43 -74.70
CA ALA A 5 13.41 5.55 -73.53
C ALA A 5 13.75 6.35 -72.27
N THR A 6 12.80 6.47 -71.35
CA THR A 6 13.00 7.06 -70.02
C THR A 6 13.36 5.94 -69.05
N GLY A 7 14.63 5.89 -68.63
CA GLY A 7 15.10 4.98 -67.58
C GLY A 7 14.47 5.32 -66.24
N GLY A 8 13.60 4.43 -65.74
CA GLY A 8 13.12 4.46 -64.36
C GLY A 8 14.19 3.94 -63.42
N ALA A 9 14.73 4.80 -62.58
CA ALA A 9 15.65 4.43 -61.52
C ALA A 9 14.92 3.59 -60.46
N GLU A 10 15.42 2.39 -60.22
CA GLU A 10 14.97 1.46 -59.18
C GLU A 10 15.29 2.05 -57.79
N PRO A 11 14.32 2.15 -56.86
CA PRO A 11 14.58 2.69 -55.53
C PRO A 11 15.46 1.72 -54.73
N ALA A 12 16.58 2.24 -54.22
CA ALA A 12 17.53 1.49 -53.40
C ALA A 12 16.86 0.86 -52.16
N PRO A 13 17.28 -0.33 -51.72
CA PRO A 13 16.70 -1.00 -50.55
C PRO A 13 16.97 -0.20 -49.28
N THR A 14 15.91 0.29 -48.65
CA THR A 14 15.95 0.97 -47.34
C THR A 14 16.47 -0.01 -46.29
N ALA A 15 17.63 0.30 -45.68
CA ALA A 15 18.20 -0.49 -44.60
C ALA A 15 17.19 -0.65 -43.44
N PRO A 16 17.09 -1.84 -42.82
CA PRO A 16 16.16 -2.06 -41.71
C PRO A 16 16.56 -1.17 -40.51
N ALA A 17 15.56 -0.47 -39.95
CA ALA A 17 15.73 0.36 -38.77
C ALA A 17 16.25 -0.49 -37.58
N PRO A 18 17.23 0.03 -36.80
CA PRO A 18 17.78 -0.72 -35.67
C PRO A 18 16.69 -1.03 -34.63
N ALA A 19 16.61 -2.29 -34.21
CA ALA A 19 15.68 -2.74 -33.20
C ALA A 19 15.89 -2.00 -31.87
N PRO A 20 14.83 -1.62 -31.13
CA PRO A 20 14.97 -0.92 -29.87
C PRO A 20 15.70 -1.83 -28.86
N ALA A 21 16.82 -1.33 -28.33
CA ALA A 21 17.60 -2.04 -27.32
C ALA A 21 16.77 -2.27 -26.05
N PRO A 22 16.89 -3.44 -25.38
CA PRO A 22 16.14 -3.75 -24.17
C PRO A 22 16.50 -2.75 -23.08
N GLY A 23 15.55 -1.88 -22.73
CA GLY A 23 15.71 -0.86 -21.70
C GLY A 23 15.94 -1.49 -20.33
N GLY A 24 17.20 -1.56 -19.90
CA GLY A 24 17.60 -2.07 -18.59
C GLY A 24 16.94 -1.33 -17.42
N THR A 25 17.06 -1.91 -16.23
CA THR A 25 16.52 -1.47 -14.92
C THR A 25 16.53 0.06 -14.69
N THR A 26 17.50 0.77 -15.26
CA THR A 26 17.61 2.24 -15.25
C THR A 26 16.49 2.98 -15.98
N ALA A 27 15.95 2.43 -17.08
CA ALA A 27 14.81 2.97 -17.80
C ALA A 27 13.50 2.77 -17.04
N ALA A 28 13.31 1.58 -16.45
CA ALA A 28 12.21 1.28 -15.54
C ALA A 28 12.19 2.22 -14.32
N LEU A 29 13.34 2.38 -13.65
CA LEU A 29 13.49 3.31 -12.53
C LEU A 29 13.20 4.76 -12.91
N ARG A 30 13.58 5.18 -14.12
CA ARG A 30 13.30 6.54 -14.62
C ARG A 30 11.83 6.76 -14.92
N ARG A 31 11.14 5.76 -15.49
CA ARG A 31 9.68 5.80 -15.71
C ARG A 31 8.91 5.80 -14.41
N LEU A 32 9.30 4.95 -13.45
CA LEU A 32 8.73 4.93 -12.10
C LEU A 32 8.95 6.26 -11.38
N ARG A 33 10.14 6.86 -11.50
CA ARG A 33 10.42 8.19 -10.94
C ARG A 33 9.63 9.31 -11.62
N ALA A 34 9.46 9.27 -12.94
CA ALA A 34 8.68 10.27 -13.67
C ALA A 34 7.19 10.19 -13.31
N LEU A 35 6.63 8.98 -13.25
CA LEU A 35 5.25 8.74 -12.83
C LEU A 35 5.04 9.12 -11.37
N GLY A 36 5.94 8.69 -10.48
CA GLY A 36 5.92 9.05 -9.07
C GLY A 36 6.00 10.55 -8.85
N ARG A 37 6.85 11.26 -9.61
CA ARG A 37 6.96 12.72 -9.54
C ARG A 37 5.69 13.42 -10.04
N ALA A 38 5.07 12.92 -11.11
CA ALA A 38 3.83 13.48 -11.63
C ALA A 38 2.69 13.35 -10.61
N GLU A 39 2.52 12.16 -10.01
CA GLU A 39 1.52 11.88 -8.99
C GLU A 39 1.78 12.67 -7.69
N LEU A 40 3.04 12.78 -7.25
CA LEU A 40 3.45 13.64 -6.13
C LEU A 40 3.13 15.12 -6.40
N THR A 41 3.35 15.59 -7.62
CA THR A 41 3.07 16.98 -7.99
C THR A 41 1.56 17.25 -7.99
N LEU A 42 0.76 16.29 -8.46
CA LEU A 42 -0.71 16.36 -8.41
C LEU A 42 -1.22 16.35 -6.97
N LEU A 43 -0.63 15.52 -6.11
CA LEU A 43 -0.96 15.45 -4.69
C LEU A 43 -0.60 16.74 -3.95
N VAL A 44 0.59 17.28 -4.18
CA VAL A 44 1.05 18.54 -3.57
C VAL A 44 0.21 19.73 -4.03
N ARG A 45 -0.32 19.70 -5.26
CA ARG A 45 -1.28 20.70 -5.74
C ARG A 45 -2.68 20.49 -5.16
N ASN A 46 -3.04 19.27 -4.76
CA ASN A 46 -4.32 18.99 -4.10
C ASN A 46 -4.24 19.29 -2.60
N ARG A 47 -4.24 20.59 -2.28
CA ARG A 47 -4.19 21.11 -0.90
C ARG A 47 -5.31 20.55 -0.02
N THR A 48 -6.49 20.29 -0.59
CA THR A 48 -7.61 19.68 0.12
C THR A 48 -7.29 18.24 0.50
N ALA A 49 -6.77 17.43 -0.42
CA ALA A 49 -6.38 16.05 -0.11
C ALA A 49 -5.25 15.97 0.93
N LEU A 50 -4.25 16.85 0.85
CA LEU A 50 -3.20 16.96 1.86
C LEU A 50 -3.77 17.36 3.23
N PHE A 51 -4.65 18.36 3.26
CA PHE A 51 -5.29 18.81 4.50
C PHE A 51 -6.13 17.70 5.12
N THR A 52 -7.00 17.04 4.36
CA THR A 52 -7.86 15.95 4.85
C THR A 52 -7.03 14.73 5.26
N ALA A 53 -6.01 14.35 4.48
CA ALA A 53 -5.13 13.24 4.80
C ALA A 53 -4.29 13.49 6.06
N LEU A 54 -4.01 14.74 6.41
CA LEU A 54 -3.25 15.08 7.61
C LEU A 54 -4.15 15.29 8.83
N VAL A 55 -5.26 16.02 8.65
CA VAL A 55 -6.13 16.43 9.74
C VAL A 55 -6.95 15.26 10.27
N ILE A 56 -7.48 14.37 9.42
CA ILE A 56 -8.35 13.28 9.90
C ILE A 56 -7.59 12.32 10.82
N PRO A 57 -6.41 11.78 10.46
CA PRO A 57 -5.69 10.86 11.34
C PRO A 57 -5.30 11.53 12.66
N VAL A 58 -4.80 12.77 12.61
CA VAL A 58 -4.42 13.53 13.82
C VAL A 58 -5.64 13.85 14.68
N ALA A 59 -6.75 14.29 14.07
CA ALA A 59 -7.99 14.55 14.78
C ALA A 59 -8.58 13.29 15.39
N LEU A 60 -8.48 12.13 14.71
CA LEU A 60 -8.89 10.84 15.26
C LEU A 60 -7.99 10.45 16.43
N THR A 61 -6.67 10.63 16.33
CA THR A 61 -5.76 10.42 17.47
C THR A 61 -6.11 11.34 18.64
N VAL A 62 -6.36 12.63 18.41
CA VAL A 62 -6.73 13.55 19.48
C VAL A 62 -8.12 13.23 20.07
N ALA A 63 -9.11 12.88 19.24
CA ALA A 63 -10.47 12.57 19.68
C ALA A 63 -10.55 11.24 20.44
N THR A 64 -9.78 10.24 20.00
CA THR A 64 -9.70 8.94 20.68
C THR A 64 -8.91 9.02 21.98
N ARG A 65 -8.13 10.08 22.23
CA ARG A 65 -7.43 10.28 23.51
C ARG A 65 -8.36 10.15 24.71
N GLY A 66 -9.57 10.72 24.64
CA GLY A 66 -10.56 10.64 25.72
C GLY A 66 -11.14 9.24 25.92
N ALA A 67 -11.44 8.54 24.81
CA ALA A 67 -11.94 7.16 24.87
C ALA A 67 -10.86 6.16 25.32
N VAL A 68 -9.60 6.43 24.97
CA VAL A 68 -8.41 5.65 25.34
C VAL A 68 -8.03 5.95 26.79
N SER A 69 -8.25 7.17 27.31
CA SER A 69 -8.04 7.47 28.74
C SER A 69 -9.08 6.86 29.66
N ASP A 70 -10.30 6.57 29.16
CA ASP A 70 -11.35 5.85 29.91
C ASP A 70 -11.16 4.32 29.86
N LEU A 71 -10.38 3.80 28.91
CA LEU A 71 -9.89 2.44 28.96
C LEU A 71 -8.78 2.36 30.01
N ASP A 72 -8.88 1.41 30.93
CA ASP A 72 -7.87 1.18 31.99
C ASP A 72 -6.57 0.59 31.40
N LEU A 73 -5.88 1.40 30.59
CA LEU A 73 -4.59 1.08 29.97
C LEU A 73 -3.46 1.15 30.99
N ALA A 74 -3.65 1.93 32.06
CA ALA A 74 -2.78 1.98 33.22
C ALA A 74 -2.75 0.62 33.96
N GLY A 75 -3.90 -0.06 34.08
CA GLY A 75 -3.97 -1.43 34.61
C GLY A 75 -3.26 -2.49 33.77
N GLN A 76 -2.96 -2.21 32.50
CA GLN A 76 -2.25 -3.10 31.56
C GLN A 76 -0.79 -2.67 31.28
N GLY A 77 -0.31 -1.59 31.90
CA GLY A 77 1.05 -1.09 31.72
C GLY A 77 1.35 -0.45 30.37
N LEU A 78 0.32 -0.06 29.60
CA LEU A 78 0.46 0.53 28.27
C LEU A 78 0.23 2.04 28.32
N SER A 79 1.12 2.82 27.69
CA SER A 79 0.88 4.26 27.51
C SER A 79 -0.05 4.51 26.31
N ALA A 80 -0.81 5.61 26.37
CA ALA A 80 -1.71 5.99 25.28
C ALA A 80 -0.97 6.11 23.92
N GLY A 81 0.28 6.59 23.92
CA GLY A 81 1.09 6.69 22.70
C GLY A 81 1.46 5.36 22.06
N GLU A 82 1.76 4.35 22.89
CA GLU A 82 2.14 3.00 22.43
C GLU A 82 0.99 2.24 21.79
N VAL A 83 -0.26 2.62 22.12
CA VAL A 83 -1.46 2.06 21.50
C VAL A 83 -1.89 2.88 20.29
N MET A 84 -1.91 4.22 20.44
CA MET A 84 -2.51 5.11 19.45
C MET A 84 -1.68 5.27 18.17
N LEU A 85 -0.34 5.33 18.28
CA LEU A 85 0.52 5.53 17.10
C LEU A 85 0.55 4.29 16.18
N PRO A 86 0.77 3.06 16.69
CA PRO A 86 0.64 1.87 15.86
C PRO A 86 -0.75 1.73 15.25
N GLY A 87 -1.81 2.01 16.02
CA GLY A 87 -3.19 2.00 15.54
C GLY A 87 -3.42 2.98 14.38
N ALA A 88 -2.91 4.22 14.49
CA ALA A 88 -3.00 5.21 13.43
C ALA A 88 -2.24 4.78 12.16
N ILE A 89 -1.07 4.13 12.30
CA ILE A 89 -0.33 3.54 11.17
C ILE A 89 -1.15 2.41 10.52
N GLY A 90 -1.75 1.53 11.31
CA GLY A 90 -2.65 0.48 10.81
C GLY A 90 -3.83 1.06 10.04
N PHE A 91 -4.41 2.16 10.53
CA PHE A 91 -5.47 2.89 9.84
C PHE A 91 -5.01 3.47 8.50
N VAL A 92 -3.83 4.09 8.45
CA VAL A 92 -3.22 4.58 7.20
C VAL A 92 -3.05 3.46 6.19
N LEU A 93 -2.49 2.31 6.61
CA LEU A 93 -2.27 1.18 5.71
C LEU A 93 -3.59 0.61 5.16
N LEU A 94 -4.62 0.43 6.00
CA LEU A 94 -5.91 -0.13 5.55
C LEU A 94 -6.74 0.87 4.74
N PHE A 95 -6.83 2.12 5.20
CA PHE A 95 -7.70 3.11 4.59
C PHE A 95 -7.01 3.87 3.46
N ALA A 96 -5.84 4.46 3.72
CA ALA A 96 -5.15 5.31 2.74
C ALA A 96 -4.44 4.49 1.63
N VAL A 97 -4.04 3.24 1.91
CA VAL A 97 -3.39 2.38 0.91
C VAL A 97 -4.34 1.33 0.37
N TYR A 98 -4.77 0.37 1.19
CA TYR A 98 -5.54 -0.78 0.71
C TYR A 98 -6.87 -0.38 0.04
N SER A 99 -7.75 0.36 0.73
CA SER A 99 -9.06 0.74 0.19
C SER A 99 -8.94 1.58 -1.09
N ASN A 100 -8.06 2.58 -1.08
CA ASN A 100 -7.82 3.44 -2.23
C ASN A 100 -7.23 2.68 -3.44
N LEU A 101 -6.35 1.71 -3.19
CA LEU A 101 -5.80 0.88 -4.26
C LEU A 101 -6.85 -0.03 -4.89
N VAL A 102 -7.78 -0.59 -4.11
CA VAL A 102 -8.90 -1.35 -4.67
C VAL A 102 -9.69 -0.50 -5.66
N GLY A 103 -10.08 0.72 -5.26
CA GLY A 103 -10.78 1.66 -6.13
C GLY A 103 -9.97 2.00 -7.39
N THR A 104 -8.70 2.33 -7.23
CA THR A 104 -7.81 2.70 -8.33
C THR A 104 -7.64 1.59 -9.36
N TYR A 105 -7.41 0.36 -8.90
CA TYR A 105 -7.25 -0.78 -9.79
C TYR A 105 -8.53 -1.10 -10.55
N VAL A 106 -9.70 -0.98 -9.90
CA VAL A 106 -10.99 -1.21 -10.54
C VAL A 106 -11.26 -0.13 -11.60
N VAL A 107 -11.15 1.14 -11.25
CA VAL A 107 -11.38 2.27 -12.17
C VAL A 107 -10.42 2.21 -13.36
N ARG A 108 -9.11 2.04 -13.13
CA ARG A 108 -8.12 1.94 -14.22
C ARG A 108 -8.35 0.73 -15.12
N ARG A 109 -8.96 -0.34 -14.60
CA ARG A 109 -9.34 -1.51 -15.40
C ARG A 109 -10.58 -1.23 -16.24
N GLU A 110 -11.61 -0.59 -15.68
CA GLU A 110 -12.82 -0.17 -16.40
C GLU A 110 -12.49 0.79 -17.55
N GLU A 111 -11.61 1.75 -17.31
CA GLU A 111 -11.16 2.73 -18.30
C GLU A 111 -10.14 2.17 -19.31
N LEU A 112 -9.84 0.86 -19.26
CA LEU A 112 -8.84 0.18 -20.10
C LEU A 112 -7.43 0.79 -20.01
N VAL A 113 -7.14 1.58 -18.97
CA VAL A 113 -5.81 2.17 -18.73
C VAL A 113 -4.78 1.07 -18.51
N LEU A 114 -5.13 0.06 -17.71
CA LEU A 114 -4.22 -1.07 -17.47
C LEU A 114 -3.91 -1.86 -18.75
N LYS A 115 -4.89 -2.02 -19.65
CA LYS A 115 -4.69 -2.70 -20.95
C LYS A 115 -3.77 -1.89 -21.87
N ARG A 116 -3.95 -0.57 -21.91
CA ARG A 116 -3.08 0.35 -22.67
C ARG A 116 -1.64 0.37 -22.14
N LEU A 117 -1.46 0.33 -20.82
CA LEU A 117 -0.12 0.25 -20.22
C LEU A 117 0.58 -1.07 -20.54
N ARG A 118 -0.17 -2.17 -20.60
CA ARG A 118 0.34 -3.51 -20.93
C ARG A 118 0.75 -3.68 -22.40
N THR A 119 0.21 -2.85 -23.30
CA THR A 119 0.69 -2.80 -24.70
C THR A 119 2.01 -2.05 -24.86
N GLY A 120 2.50 -1.40 -23.80
CA GLY A 120 3.81 -0.76 -23.79
C GLY A 120 4.94 -1.70 -23.35
N GLU A 121 6.09 -1.12 -23.02
CA GLU A 121 7.25 -1.85 -22.46
C GLU A 121 7.14 -2.33 -20.99
N PRO A 122 6.31 -1.76 -20.08
CA PRO A 122 6.37 -2.14 -18.67
C PRO A 122 5.75 -3.52 -18.41
N THR A 123 6.36 -4.26 -17.49
CA THR A 123 5.87 -5.54 -17.00
C THR A 123 4.62 -5.38 -16.13
N ASP A 124 3.82 -6.45 -16.01
CA ASP A 124 2.62 -6.50 -15.16
C ASP A 124 2.87 -6.04 -13.71
N GLY A 125 4.04 -6.39 -13.15
CA GLY A 125 4.44 -5.96 -11.81
C GLY A 125 4.76 -4.47 -11.72
N GLU A 126 5.39 -3.90 -12.74
CA GLU A 126 5.70 -2.45 -12.80
C GLU A 126 4.44 -1.61 -12.94
N ILE A 127 3.42 -2.11 -13.64
CA ILE A 127 2.13 -1.41 -13.78
C ILE A 127 1.40 -1.34 -12.44
N LEU A 128 1.36 -2.44 -11.70
CA LEU A 128 0.74 -2.47 -10.37
C LEU A 128 1.55 -1.64 -9.36
N ALA A 129 2.87 -1.82 -9.30
CA ALA A 129 3.73 -1.05 -8.42
C ALA A 129 3.69 0.45 -8.74
N GLY A 130 3.66 0.82 -10.03
CA GLY A 130 3.52 2.21 -10.46
C GLY A 130 2.18 2.84 -10.08
N SER A 131 1.11 2.05 -10.04
CA SER A 131 -0.21 2.50 -9.58
C SER A 131 -0.31 2.58 -8.05
N ALA A 132 0.46 1.76 -7.32
CA ALA A 132 0.54 1.80 -5.85
C ALA A 132 1.44 2.93 -5.33
N LEU A 133 2.42 3.37 -6.13
CA LEU A 133 3.44 4.33 -5.72
C LEU A 133 2.89 5.63 -5.07
N PRO A 134 1.82 6.28 -5.59
CA PRO A 134 1.28 7.49 -4.97
C PRO A 134 0.78 7.23 -3.55
N TYR A 135 0.07 6.13 -3.35
CA TYR A 135 -0.47 5.72 -2.05
C TYR A 135 0.63 5.34 -1.06
N VAL A 136 1.69 4.69 -1.54
CA VAL A 136 2.87 4.38 -0.73
C VAL A 136 3.54 5.68 -0.25
N VAL A 137 3.72 6.67 -1.13
CA VAL A 137 4.31 7.95 -0.74
C VAL A 137 3.43 8.68 0.27
N ILE A 138 2.12 8.72 0.05
CA ILE A 138 1.16 9.32 0.99
C ILE A 138 1.26 8.64 2.36
N ALA A 139 1.25 7.31 2.39
CA ALA A 139 1.29 6.54 3.62
C ALA A 139 2.60 6.77 4.39
N LEU A 140 3.74 6.79 3.70
CA LEU A 140 5.03 7.10 4.32
C LEU A 140 5.07 8.53 4.87
N ALA A 141 4.52 9.50 4.16
CA ALA A 141 4.40 10.87 4.65
C ALA A 141 3.49 10.95 5.88
N GLN A 142 2.34 10.27 5.87
CA GLN A 142 1.44 10.20 7.02
C GLN A 142 2.10 9.52 8.23
N CYS A 143 2.82 8.42 8.03
CA CYS A 143 3.56 7.74 9.10
C CYS A 143 4.65 8.63 9.70
N LEU A 144 5.41 9.36 8.86
CA LEU A 144 6.41 10.31 9.33
C LEU A 144 5.78 11.46 10.12
N LEU A 145 4.63 11.97 9.66
CA LEU A 145 3.91 13.06 10.33
C LEU A 145 3.28 12.61 11.64
N LEU A 146 2.79 11.36 11.72
CA LEU A 146 2.33 10.76 12.97
C LEU A 146 3.48 10.58 13.96
N ALA A 147 4.63 10.08 13.51
CA ALA A 147 5.81 9.93 14.36
C ALA A 147 6.34 11.28 14.87
N ALA A 148 6.50 12.26 13.97
CA ALA A 148 6.99 13.59 14.33
C ALA A 148 5.98 14.40 15.15
N GLY A 149 4.70 14.36 14.78
CA GLY A 149 3.62 15.03 15.49
C GLY A 149 3.34 14.42 16.86
N GLY A 150 3.43 13.09 16.97
CA GLY A 150 3.35 12.39 18.26
C GLY A 150 4.46 12.81 19.21
N ALA A 151 5.70 12.88 18.72
CA ALA A 151 6.83 13.34 19.53
C ALA A 151 6.72 14.83 19.91
N ALA A 152 6.31 15.70 18.99
CA ALA A 152 6.35 17.15 19.20
C ALA A 152 5.12 17.75 19.89
N LEU A 153 3.92 17.20 19.68
CA LEU A 153 2.66 17.75 20.21
C LEU A 153 2.10 16.94 21.39
N LEU A 154 2.49 15.67 21.51
CA LEU A 154 1.89 14.74 22.46
C LEU A 154 2.92 14.17 23.46
N ASP A 155 4.17 14.66 23.46
CA ASP A 155 5.30 14.18 24.27
C ASP A 155 5.47 12.63 24.24
N LEU A 156 5.17 12.03 23.08
CA LEU A 156 5.30 10.58 22.93
C LEU A 156 6.76 10.19 22.70
N SER A 157 7.18 9.12 23.36
CA SER A 157 8.51 8.54 23.18
C SER A 157 8.76 8.19 21.71
N PRO A 158 9.96 8.47 21.17
CA PRO A 158 10.33 8.02 19.84
C PRO A 158 10.37 6.48 19.77
N PRO A 159 10.27 5.88 18.57
CA PRO A 159 10.28 4.43 18.43
C PRO A 159 11.61 3.84 18.93
N GLN A 160 11.52 2.87 19.85
CA GLN A 160 12.68 2.21 20.44
C GLN A 160 13.45 1.34 19.42
N SER A 161 12.75 0.78 18.44
CA SER A 161 13.31 -0.12 17.42
C SER A 161 12.91 0.34 16.01
N PRO A 162 13.54 1.41 15.48
CA PRO A 162 13.16 1.98 14.17
C PRO A 162 13.33 1.00 13.01
N GLY A 163 14.26 0.04 13.10
CA GLY A 163 14.43 -1.01 12.10
C GLY A 163 13.22 -1.95 12.03
N LEU A 164 12.62 -2.27 13.17
CA LEU A 164 11.46 -3.16 13.27
C LEU A 164 10.19 -2.44 12.80
N LEU A 165 10.06 -1.15 13.14
CA LEU A 165 9.04 -0.26 12.57
C LEU A 165 9.15 -0.19 11.04
N ALA A 166 10.35 0.04 10.50
CA ALA A 166 10.58 0.10 9.06
C ALA A 166 10.23 -1.22 8.37
N LEU A 167 10.60 -2.36 8.97
CA LEU A 167 10.25 -3.69 8.47
C LEU A 167 8.72 -3.90 8.46
N GLY A 168 8.04 -3.55 9.55
CA GLY A 168 6.59 -3.59 9.65
C GLY A 168 5.92 -2.75 8.57
N LEU A 169 6.38 -1.51 8.37
CA LEU A 169 5.87 -0.63 7.32
C LEU A 169 6.09 -1.20 5.91
N LEU A 170 7.29 -1.73 5.61
CA LEU A 170 7.59 -2.31 4.30
C LEU A 170 6.69 -3.52 4.00
N LEU A 171 6.53 -4.43 4.97
CA LEU A 171 5.67 -5.59 4.83
C LEU A 171 4.19 -5.18 4.75
N GLY A 172 3.76 -4.21 5.56
CA GLY A 172 2.41 -3.65 5.53
C GLY A 172 2.05 -3.01 4.20
N LEU A 173 2.96 -2.20 3.64
CA LEU A 173 2.77 -1.56 2.33
C LEU A 173 2.72 -2.60 1.20
N ALA A 174 3.60 -3.60 1.23
CA ALA A 174 3.59 -4.68 0.23
C ALA A 174 2.30 -5.50 0.31
N LEU A 175 1.92 -5.91 1.53
CA LEU A 175 0.71 -6.69 1.78
C LEU A 175 -0.54 -5.93 1.35
N THR A 176 -0.71 -4.68 1.78
CA THR A 176 -1.89 -3.86 1.42
C THR A 176 -1.99 -3.63 -0.08
N ALA A 177 -0.87 -3.37 -0.76
CA ALA A 177 -0.87 -3.16 -2.19
C ALA A 177 -1.29 -4.42 -2.97
N LEU A 178 -0.76 -5.58 -2.56
CA LEU A 178 -1.09 -6.86 -3.18
C LEU A 178 -2.50 -7.33 -2.81
N ALA A 179 -2.90 -7.19 -1.55
CA ALA A 179 -4.27 -7.47 -1.10
C ALA A 179 -5.27 -6.60 -1.85
N GLY A 180 -4.96 -5.31 -2.06
CA GLY A 180 -5.79 -4.41 -2.86
C GLY A 180 -5.95 -4.89 -4.30
N ALA A 181 -4.86 -5.35 -4.93
CA ALA A 181 -4.91 -5.93 -6.27
C ALA A 181 -5.72 -7.25 -6.32
N VAL A 182 -5.57 -8.12 -5.32
CA VAL A 182 -6.36 -9.34 -5.18
C VAL A 182 -7.85 -9.01 -5.03
N THR A 183 -8.21 -8.12 -4.12
CA THR A 183 -9.60 -7.69 -3.90
C THR A 183 -10.19 -7.08 -5.18
N ALA A 184 -9.46 -6.17 -5.83
CA ALA A 184 -9.85 -5.59 -7.10
C ALA A 184 -10.08 -6.63 -8.20
N SER A 185 -9.38 -7.78 -8.17
CA SER A 185 -9.59 -8.86 -9.12
C SER A 185 -10.97 -9.52 -9.00
N PHE A 186 -11.64 -9.40 -7.85
CA PHE A 186 -12.99 -9.89 -7.59
C PHE A 186 -14.07 -8.80 -7.67
N THR A 187 -13.71 -7.55 -7.44
CA THR A 187 -14.61 -6.41 -7.58
C THR A 187 -14.89 -6.11 -9.06
N GLY A 188 -16.15 -5.91 -9.45
CA GLY A 188 -16.53 -5.60 -10.83
C GLY A 188 -16.40 -4.11 -11.17
N THR A 189 -17.04 -3.27 -10.36
CA THR A 189 -17.31 -1.85 -10.66
C THR A 189 -16.74 -0.87 -9.64
N ALA A 190 -16.55 0.39 -10.03
CA ALA A 190 -16.11 1.46 -9.12
C ALA A 190 -17.02 1.61 -7.89
N GLU A 191 -18.34 1.41 -8.07
CA GLU A 191 -19.30 1.41 -6.95
C GLU A 191 -19.06 0.23 -6.00
N ALA A 192 -18.91 -0.99 -6.54
CA ALA A 192 -18.60 -2.16 -5.74
C ALA A 192 -17.23 -2.03 -5.03
N ALA A 193 -16.29 -1.25 -5.60
CA ALA A 193 -14.99 -1.00 -4.99
C ALA A 193 -15.06 -0.19 -3.70
N GLN A 194 -16.17 0.48 -3.41
CA GLN A 194 -16.40 1.15 -2.12
C GLN A 194 -16.80 0.17 -1.02
N MET A 195 -17.48 -0.92 -1.38
CA MET A 195 -18.04 -1.88 -0.43
C MET A 195 -17.18 -3.14 -0.28
N THR A 196 -16.51 -3.59 -1.35
CA THR A 196 -15.71 -4.83 -1.33
C THR A 196 -14.54 -4.80 -0.33
N PRO A 197 -13.84 -3.68 -0.09
CA PRO A 197 -12.78 -3.63 0.91
C PRO A 197 -13.28 -3.76 2.36
N MET A 198 -14.55 -3.39 2.62
CA MET A 198 -15.08 -3.20 3.98
C MET A 198 -14.98 -4.43 4.88
N PRO A 199 -15.33 -5.66 4.44
CA PRO A 199 -15.24 -6.83 5.31
C PRO A 199 -13.83 -7.10 5.82
N LEU A 200 -12.82 -7.05 4.93
CA LEU A 200 -11.43 -7.25 5.32
C LEU A 200 -10.95 -6.13 6.25
N MET A 201 -11.34 -4.89 5.96
CA MET A 201 -10.97 -3.73 6.75
C MET A 201 -11.59 -3.79 8.15
N LEU A 202 -12.87 -4.15 8.28
CA LEU A 202 -13.56 -4.30 9.55
C LEU A 202 -12.93 -5.42 10.40
N VAL A 203 -12.67 -6.58 9.80
CA VAL A 203 -11.99 -7.70 10.45
C VAL A 203 -10.60 -7.26 10.94
N SER A 204 -9.84 -6.55 10.11
CA SER A 204 -8.50 -6.10 10.48
C SER A 204 -8.54 -5.00 11.57
N PHE A 205 -9.52 -4.10 11.52
CA PHE A 205 -9.67 -3.05 12.53
C PHE A 205 -9.98 -3.61 13.92
N ILE A 206 -10.85 -4.62 13.98
CA ILE A 206 -11.27 -5.23 15.24
C ILE A 206 -10.24 -6.24 15.74
N LEU A 207 -9.80 -7.16 14.87
CA LEU A 207 -9.04 -8.34 15.30
C LEU A 207 -7.54 -8.20 15.11
N SER A 208 -7.03 -7.29 14.27
CA SER A 208 -5.58 -7.19 14.03
C SER A 208 -4.86 -6.17 14.91
N GLY A 209 -5.47 -5.72 16.01
CA GLY A 209 -4.78 -4.82 16.94
C GLY A 209 -4.74 -3.36 16.51
N VAL A 210 -5.54 -2.96 15.52
CA VAL A 210 -5.52 -1.58 14.96
C VAL A 210 -6.31 -0.60 15.82
N LEU A 211 -7.56 -0.94 16.19
CA LEU A 211 -8.37 -0.12 17.09
C LEU A 211 -8.37 -0.65 18.52
N VAL A 212 -8.37 -1.98 18.65
CA VAL A 212 -8.48 -2.68 19.93
C VAL A 212 -7.23 -3.54 20.09
N PRO A 213 -6.41 -3.35 21.14
CA PRO A 213 -5.23 -4.18 21.37
C PRO A 213 -5.60 -5.67 21.50
N LEU A 214 -4.78 -6.55 20.92
CA LEU A 214 -4.99 -8.01 20.92
C LEU A 214 -5.04 -8.59 22.34
N GLU A 215 -4.34 -7.95 23.26
CA GLU A 215 -4.20 -8.26 24.67
C GLU A 215 -5.54 -8.16 25.43
N THR A 216 -6.51 -7.43 24.87
CA THR A 216 -7.85 -7.27 25.45
C THR A 216 -8.81 -8.40 25.07
N PHE A 217 -8.44 -9.25 24.10
CA PHE A 217 -9.29 -10.37 23.65
C PHE A 217 -9.05 -11.64 24.49
N PRO A 218 -10.07 -12.51 24.64
CA PRO A 218 -9.88 -13.84 25.20
C PRO A 218 -8.84 -14.64 24.41
N GLU A 219 -8.05 -15.47 25.11
CA GLU A 219 -6.91 -16.21 24.55
C GLU A 219 -7.22 -16.97 23.23
N PRO A 220 -8.37 -17.66 23.07
CA PRO A 220 -8.68 -18.34 21.80
C PRO A 220 -8.83 -17.38 20.62
N VAL A 221 -9.42 -16.20 20.87
CA VAL A 221 -9.66 -15.17 19.86
C VAL A 221 -8.34 -14.48 19.51
N ALA A 222 -7.53 -14.13 20.52
CA ALA A 222 -6.21 -13.54 20.32
C ALA A 222 -5.29 -14.48 19.49
N THR A 223 -5.32 -15.79 19.78
CA THR A 223 -4.54 -16.79 19.05
C THR A 223 -4.96 -16.87 17.58
N ALA A 224 -6.27 -16.95 17.31
CA ALA A 224 -6.78 -16.99 15.94
C ALA A 224 -6.49 -15.69 15.19
N ALA A 225 -6.66 -14.55 15.86
CA ALA A 225 -6.37 -13.24 15.34
C ALA A 225 -4.88 -13.06 15.01
N GLY A 226 -3.98 -13.72 15.74
CA GLY A 226 -2.54 -13.77 15.48
C GLY A 226 -2.15 -14.27 14.08
N TYR A 227 -3.05 -14.99 13.39
CA TYR A 227 -2.82 -15.52 12.04
C TYR A 227 -3.49 -14.71 10.93
N LEU A 228 -4.26 -13.67 11.27
CA LEU A 228 -4.84 -12.77 10.27
C LEU A 228 -3.73 -12.05 9.49
N PRO A 229 -3.98 -11.68 8.22
CA PRO A 229 -2.96 -11.10 7.35
C PRO A 229 -2.34 -9.82 7.92
N PHE A 230 -3.14 -8.99 8.59
CA PHE A 230 -2.71 -7.68 9.08
C PHE A 230 -2.10 -7.70 10.47
N THR A 231 -2.42 -8.71 11.27
CA THR A 231 -1.92 -8.84 12.64
C THR A 231 -0.39 -8.85 12.74
N PRO A 232 0.37 -9.63 11.96
CA PRO A 232 1.83 -9.63 12.08
C PRO A 232 2.45 -8.28 11.68
N VAL A 233 1.82 -7.52 10.78
CA VAL A 233 2.26 -6.16 10.45
C VAL A 233 2.11 -5.24 11.65
N MET A 234 0.98 -5.34 12.35
CA MET A 234 0.70 -4.55 13.55
C MET A 234 1.59 -4.93 14.73
N GLU A 235 1.89 -6.22 14.90
CA GLU A 235 2.87 -6.71 15.89
C GLU A 235 4.25 -6.07 15.64
N LEU A 236 4.71 -6.02 14.38
CA LEU A 236 5.98 -5.40 14.02
C LEU A 236 5.96 -3.87 14.22
N VAL A 237 4.90 -3.20 13.79
CA VAL A 237 4.79 -1.74 13.97
C VAL A 237 4.76 -1.37 15.46
N ARG A 238 4.04 -2.14 16.29
CA ARG A 238 3.98 -1.95 17.74
C ARG A 238 5.32 -2.25 18.41
N GLY A 239 5.96 -3.37 18.09
CA GLY A 239 7.30 -3.71 18.57
C GLY A 239 8.37 -2.68 18.19
N GLY A 240 8.16 -1.94 17.09
CA GLY A 240 8.99 -0.79 16.75
C GLY A 240 8.93 0.35 17.78
N TRP A 241 7.78 0.51 18.46
CA TRP A 241 7.54 1.56 19.44
C TRP A 241 7.84 1.12 20.88
N THR A 242 7.38 -0.06 21.27
CA THR A 242 7.50 -0.60 22.63
C THR A 242 8.83 -1.33 22.89
N GLY A 243 9.59 -1.62 21.83
CA GLY A 243 10.77 -2.48 21.88
C GLY A 243 10.51 -3.84 21.24
N ALA A 244 11.57 -4.44 20.68
CA ALA A 244 11.44 -5.68 19.94
C ALA A 244 10.85 -6.80 20.82
N PRO A 245 9.80 -7.51 20.35
CA PRO A 245 9.33 -8.73 20.99
C PRO A 245 10.44 -9.77 21.07
N ASP A 246 10.17 -10.89 21.75
CA ASP A 246 11.11 -12.01 21.73
C ASP A 246 11.48 -12.39 20.28
N ALA A 247 12.71 -12.87 20.07
CA ALA A 247 13.21 -13.20 18.73
C ALA A 247 12.30 -14.23 18.03
N GLY A 248 11.71 -15.17 18.78
CA GLY A 248 10.77 -16.14 18.25
C GLY A 248 9.46 -15.50 17.77
N GLU A 249 8.92 -14.54 18.53
CA GLU A 249 7.70 -13.81 18.17
C GLU A 249 7.91 -12.91 16.96
N THR A 250 9.03 -12.19 16.92
CA THR A 250 9.40 -11.36 15.76
C THR A 250 9.55 -12.22 14.51
N LEU A 251 10.21 -13.39 14.62
CA LEU A 251 10.38 -14.31 13.50
C LEU A 251 9.03 -14.87 13.03
N ARG A 252 8.14 -15.24 13.96
CA ARG A 252 6.76 -15.68 13.65
C ARG A 252 6.02 -14.59 12.88
N ALA A 253 6.02 -13.35 13.39
CA ALA A 253 5.34 -12.22 12.76
C ALA A 253 5.84 -12.01 11.32
N VAL A 254 7.17 -11.94 11.13
CA VAL A 254 7.77 -11.80 9.80
C VAL A 254 7.39 -12.97 8.89
N ALA A 255 7.48 -14.20 9.36
CA ALA A 255 7.14 -15.39 8.56
C ALA A 255 5.68 -15.38 8.11
N VAL A 256 4.75 -15.05 9.00
CA VAL A 256 3.31 -14.99 8.70
C VAL A 256 3.02 -13.82 7.73
N ALA A 257 3.61 -12.65 7.95
CA ALA A 257 3.44 -11.51 7.03
C ALA A 257 3.99 -11.80 5.63
N VAL A 258 5.16 -12.44 5.54
CA VAL A 258 5.76 -12.86 4.26
C VAL A 258 4.91 -13.93 3.58
N ALA A 259 4.38 -14.90 4.33
CA ALA A 259 3.49 -15.93 3.79
C ALA A 259 2.22 -15.32 3.19
N TRP A 260 1.57 -14.40 3.90
CA TRP A 260 0.40 -13.68 3.38
C TRP A 260 0.73 -12.80 2.19
N THR A 261 1.85 -12.06 2.23
CA THR A 261 2.32 -11.25 1.09
C THR A 261 2.56 -12.12 -0.13
N GLY A 262 3.21 -13.28 0.04
CA GLY A 262 3.44 -14.27 -1.01
C GLY A 262 2.15 -14.87 -1.55
N LEU A 263 1.18 -15.17 -0.68
CA LEU A 263 -0.14 -15.67 -1.06
C LEU A 263 -0.91 -14.63 -1.87
N CYS A 264 -0.88 -13.36 -1.47
CA CYS A 264 -1.47 -12.27 -2.25
C CYS A 264 -0.77 -12.10 -3.60
N ALA A 265 0.56 -12.12 -3.64
CA ALA A 265 1.32 -12.06 -4.90
C ALA A 265 0.96 -13.21 -5.86
N TRP A 266 0.86 -14.43 -5.32
CA TRP A 266 0.39 -15.59 -6.08
C TRP A 266 -1.06 -15.43 -6.55
N GLY A 267 -1.93 -14.90 -5.69
CA GLY A 267 -3.32 -14.58 -6.00
C GLY A 267 -3.44 -13.60 -7.16
N VAL A 268 -2.66 -12.51 -7.14
CA VAL A 268 -2.58 -11.53 -8.24
C VAL A 268 -2.15 -12.23 -9.53
N ARG A 269 -1.05 -13.00 -9.50
CA ARG A 269 -0.55 -13.70 -10.70
C ARG A 269 -1.57 -14.65 -11.32
N ARG A 270 -2.41 -15.32 -10.51
CA ARG A 270 -3.39 -16.31 -11.00
C ARG A 270 -4.75 -15.72 -11.33
N ARG A 271 -5.21 -14.70 -10.62
CA ARG A 271 -6.61 -14.24 -10.66
C ARG A 271 -6.75 -12.83 -11.24
N PHE A 272 -5.68 -12.05 -11.33
CA PHE A 272 -5.78 -10.67 -11.79
C PHE A 272 -6.16 -10.60 -13.28
N ARG A 273 -7.40 -10.18 -13.54
CA ARG A 273 -7.93 -10.00 -14.89
C ARG A 273 -7.69 -8.56 -15.33
N TRP A 274 -7.04 -8.41 -16.47
CA TRP A 274 -6.69 -7.12 -17.08
C TRP A 274 -7.83 -6.49 -17.89
N GLU A 275 -8.92 -7.23 -18.09
CA GLU A 275 -10.09 -6.78 -18.85
C GLU A 275 -11.28 -6.48 -17.92
N PRO A 276 -12.15 -5.52 -18.28
CA PRO A 276 -13.38 -5.26 -17.55
C PRO A 276 -14.22 -6.53 -17.44
N ARG A 277 -14.77 -6.79 -16.25
CA ARG A 277 -15.80 -7.81 -16.08
C ARG A 277 -17.09 -7.23 -16.66
N ARG A 278 -17.59 -7.81 -17.75
CA ARG A 278 -18.91 -7.51 -18.30
C ARG A 278 -19.99 -8.11 -17.42
#